data_AF-A0A9D2B1Y1-F1
#
_entry.id   AF-A0A9D2B1Y1-F1
#
_cell.length_a   1.000
_cell.length_b   1.000
_cell.length_c   1.000
_cell.angle_alpha   90.00
_cell.angle_beta   90.00
_cell.angle_gamma   90.00
#
_symmetry.space_group_name_H-M   'P 1'
#
loop_
_entity.id
_entity.type
_entity.pdbx_description
1 polymer ?
#
loop_
_entity_poly.entity_id
_entity_poly.type
_entity_poly.pdbx_seq_one_letter_code
_entity_poly.pdbx_strand_id
1 'polypeptide(L)'
;MADNENSSFKNLDEGLAKLESVVKQLEDNSLSIDDAIGRYTEGMRLAVECRRSLNQLTQHVTEVRREAMQSIDQLNAMEGQVQSQIAAQTSEPAANGQMNAAQMNAAPMEAMPTDSAPMGEEPRSNNNFGEPSQPNFGNGSDDDIPF
;
A
#
# COMPACT_ATOMS: atom_id res chain seq x y z
N MET A 1 1.90 23.81 -8.77
CA MET A 1 1.09 23.81 -7.52
C MET A 1 1.88 23.32 -6.30
N ALA A 2 3.22 23.27 -6.34
CA ALA A 2 4.04 22.74 -5.23
C ALA A 2 4.41 23.77 -4.15
N ASP A 3 4.06 25.04 -4.35
CA ASP A 3 4.54 26.14 -3.51
C ASP A 3 3.77 26.29 -2.18
N ASN A 4 2.56 25.74 -2.09
CA ASN A 4 1.69 25.93 -0.92
C ASN A 4 2.08 25.02 0.28
N GLU A 5 2.45 23.77 -0.01
CA GLU A 5 2.91 22.77 0.97
C GLU A 5 4.16 23.24 1.74
N ASN A 6 5.15 23.74 0.98
CA ASN A 6 6.42 24.21 1.54
C ASN A 6 6.22 25.49 2.36
N SER A 7 5.22 26.31 2.01
CA SER A 7 4.88 27.49 2.80
C SER A 7 4.27 27.12 4.15
N SER A 8 3.39 26.13 4.22
CA SER A 8 2.76 25.71 5.49
C SER A 8 3.77 25.11 6.46
N PHE A 9 4.71 24.29 5.97
CA PHE A 9 5.82 23.78 6.78
C PHE A 9 6.75 24.88 7.29
N LYS A 10 7.14 25.84 6.43
CA LYS A 10 7.95 27.00 6.87
C LYS A 10 7.25 27.83 7.95
N ASN A 11 5.94 28.03 7.82
CA ASN A 11 5.16 28.73 8.85
C ASN A 11 5.15 27.96 10.19
N LEU A 12 5.09 26.62 10.15
CA LEU A 12 5.18 25.80 11.36
C LEU A 12 6.56 25.88 12.01
N ASP A 13 7.63 25.74 11.22
CA ASP A 13 9.01 25.84 11.73
C ASP A 13 9.30 27.22 12.33
N GLU A 14 8.84 28.29 11.68
CA GLU A 14 8.95 29.65 12.22
C GLU A 14 8.14 29.83 13.52
N GLY A 15 6.92 29.25 13.58
CA GLY A 15 6.08 29.27 14.77
C GLY A 15 6.72 28.55 15.95
N LEU A 16 7.33 27.39 15.70
CA LEU A 16 8.07 26.61 16.70
C LEU A 16 9.33 27.35 17.18
N ALA A 17 10.11 27.93 16.26
CA ALA A 17 11.29 28.72 16.62
C ALA A 17 10.94 29.94 17.50
N LYS A 18 9.82 30.61 17.20
CA LYS A 18 9.30 31.71 18.04
C LYS A 18 8.84 31.21 19.40
N LEU A 19 8.14 30.07 19.44
CA LEU A 19 7.69 29.46 20.69
C LEU A 19 8.86 29.08 21.59
N GLU A 20 9.91 28.48 21.05
CA GLU A 20 11.14 28.17 21.78
C GLU A 20 11.80 29.42 22.35
N SER A 21 11.85 30.51 21.57
CA SER A 21 12.37 31.79 22.03
C SER A 21 11.55 32.37 23.19
N VAL A 22 10.22 32.26 23.13
CA VAL A 22 9.32 32.70 24.21
C VAL A 22 9.52 31.85 25.47
N VAL A 23 9.64 30.53 25.33
CA VAL A 23 9.90 29.62 26.46
C VAL A 23 11.23 29.93 27.12
N LYS A 24 12.32 30.09 26.34
CA LYS A 24 13.63 30.48 26.88
C LYS A 24 13.57 31.79 27.66
N GLN A 25 12.80 32.76 27.16
CA GLN A 25 12.62 34.02 27.87
C GLN A 25 11.84 33.82 29.17
N LEU A 26 10.80 32.99 29.18
CA LEU A 26 10.06 32.68 30.41
C LEU A 26 10.88 31.90 31.45
N GLU A 27 11.84 31.10 31.01
CA GLU A 27 12.78 30.37 31.88
C GLU A 27 13.85 31.29 32.48
N ASP A 28 14.14 32.42 31.83
CA ASP A 28 15.02 33.44 32.37
C ASP A 28 14.33 34.18 33.52
N ASN A 29 14.80 33.96 34.75
CA ASN A 29 14.29 34.54 36.00
C ASN A 29 14.46 36.08 36.12
N SER A 30 14.67 36.77 35.00
CA SER A 30 14.87 38.22 34.93
C SER A 30 13.63 39.00 34.48
N LEU A 31 12.52 38.33 34.15
CA LEU A 31 11.30 39.00 33.73
C LEU A 31 10.47 39.54 34.90
N SER A 32 9.89 40.72 34.68
CA SER A 32 8.81 41.21 35.54
C SER A 32 7.56 40.35 35.39
N ILE A 33 6.67 40.38 36.38
CA ILE A 33 5.42 39.59 36.37
C ILE A 33 4.54 39.97 35.15
N ASP A 34 4.45 41.27 34.83
CA ASP A 34 3.65 41.73 33.70
C ASP A 34 4.25 41.25 32.36
N ASP A 35 5.58 41.28 32.23
CA ASP A 35 6.26 40.75 31.04
C ASP A 35 6.09 39.23 30.92
N ALA A 36 6.15 38.50 32.03
CA ALA A 36 5.94 37.06 32.05
C ALA A 36 4.52 36.69 31.61
N ILE A 37 3.49 37.43 32.05
CA ILE A 37 2.10 37.25 31.60
C ILE A 37 1.97 37.51 30.09
N GLY A 38 2.61 38.57 29.59
CA GLY A 38 2.63 38.89 28.16
C GLY A 38 3.26 37.77 27.32
N ARG A 39 4.45 37.31 27.72
CA ARG A 39 5.18 36.21 27.07
C ARG A 39 4.41 34.89 27.12
N TYR A 40 3.81 34.57 28.26
CA TYR A 40 2.98 33.37 28.40
C TYR A 40 1.78 33.40 27.46
N THR A 41 1.09 34.53 27.38
CA THR A 41 -0.06 34.71 26.47
C THR A 41 0.36 34.54 25.01
N GLU A 42 1.49 35.12 24.63
CA GLU A 42 2.05 34.98 23.29
C GLU A 42 2.44 33.52 22.98
N GLY A 43 3.12 32.85 23.91
CA GLY A 43 3.47 31.44 23.79
C GLY A 43 2.24 30.55 23.62
N MET A 44 1.14 30.88 24.32
CA MET A 44 -0.13 30.16 24.17
C MET A 44 -0.76 30.35 22.80
N ARG A 45 -0.74 31.57 22.24
CA ARG A 45 -1.22 31.81 20.87
C ARG A 45 -0.38 31.04 19.84
N LEU A 46 0.94 31.13 19.93
CA LEU A 46 1.86 30.42 19.05
C LEU A 46 1.65 28.90 19.11
N ALA A 47 1.44 28.33 20.30
CA ALA A 47 1.17 26.91 20.47
C ALA A 47 -0.13 26.47 19.78
N VAL A 48 -1.19 27.29 19.87
CA VAL A 48 -2.47 27.04 19.18
C VAL A 48 -2.30 27.12 17.66
N GLU A 49 -1.56 28.09 17.17
CA GLU A 49 -1.27 28.22 15.73
C GLU A 49 -0.47 27.02 15.21
N CYS A 50 0.58 26.60 15.91
CA CYS A 50 1.35 25.40 15.56
C CYS A 50 0.46 24.15 15.51
N ARG A 51 -0.42 23.98 16.50
CA ARG A 51 -1.39 22.87 16.54
C ARG A 51 -2.31 22.88 15.32
N ARG A 52 -2.78 24.07 14.91
CA ARG A 52 -3.66 24.23 13.74
C ARG A 52 -2.94 23.84 12.45
N SER A 53 -1.72 24.31 12.26
CA SER A 53 -0.90 23.96 11.09
C SER A 53 -0.62 22.47 11.01
N LEU A 54 -0.28 21.82 12.14
CA LEU A 54 -0.10 20.37 12.21
C LEU A 54 -1.36 19.59 11.82
N ASN A 55 -2.53 20.07 12.20
CA ASN A 55 -3.81 19.46 11.84
C ASN A 55 -4.04 19.54 10.32
N GLN A 56 -3.78 20.70 9.72
CA GLN A 56 -3.91 20.89 8.27
C GLN A 56 -2.95 19.98 7.49
N LEU A 57 -1.69 19.88 7.93
CA LEU A 57 -0.71 18.98 7.33
C LEU A 57 -1.15 17.50 7.45
N THR A 58 -1.69 17.12 8.61
CA THR A 58 -2.18 15.74 8.85
C THR A 58 -3.35 15.41 7.94
N GLN A 59 -4.29 16.35 7.76
CA GLN A 59 -5.41 16.21 6.84
C GLN A 59 -4.91 16.05 5.40
N HIS A 60 -3.97 16.89 4.98
CA HIS A 60 -3.41 16.83 3.64
C HIS A 60 -2.70 15.50 3.35
N VAL A 61 -1.85 15.03 4.27
CA VAL A 61 -1.18 13.72 4.16
C VAL A 61 -2.21 12.59 4.06
N THR A 62 -3.31 12.68 4.81
CA THR A 62 -4.38 11.68 4.76
C THR A 62 -5.09 11.68 3.40
N GLU A 63 -5.35 12.85 2.83
CA GLU A 63 -5.94 13.01 1.50
C GLU A 63 -5.03 12.45 0.42
N VAL A 64 -3.77 12.86 0.38
CA VAL A 64 -2.77 12.39 -0.59
C VAL A 64 -2.61 10.87 -0.51
N ARG A 65 -2.55 10.31 0.70
CA ARG A 65 -2.48 8.86 0.90
C ARG A 65 -3.71 8.14 0.32
N ARG A 66 -4.90 8.69 0.55
CA ARG A 66 -6.16 8.12 0.02
C ARG A 66 -6.18 8.16 -1.50
N GLU A 67 -5.78 9.28 -2.10
CA GLU A 67 -5.70 9.43 -3.56
C GLU A 67 -4.68 8.47 -4.19
N ALA A 68 -3.53 8.30 -3.55
CA ALA A 68 -2.51 7.35 -3.98
C ALA A 68 -3.05 5.90 -3.95
N MET A 69 -3.72 5.50 -2.86
CA MET A 69 -4.37 4.18 -2.78
C MET A 69 -5.43 3.99 -3.87
N GLN A 70 -6.32 4.97 -4.07
CA GLN A 70 -7.35 4.89 -5.10
C GLN A 70 -6.75 4.77 -6.52
N SER A 71 -5.63 5.43 -6.78
CA SER A 71 -4.92 5.33 -8.06
C SER A 71 -4.31 3.95 -8.25
N ILE A 72 -3.71 3.37 -7.21
CA ILE A 72 -3.15 2.01 -7.23
C ILE A 72 -4.26 0.97 -7.46
N ASP A 73 -5.40 1.10 -6.77
CA ASP A 73 -6.55 0.20 -6.93
C ASP A 73 -7.11 0.25 -8.36
N GLN A 74 -7.17 1.43 -8.96
CA GLN A 74 -7.60 1.60 -10.36
C GLN A 74 -6.63 0.92 -11.34
N LEU A 75 -5.32 1.05 -11.12
CA LEU A 75 -4.32 0.37 -11.95
C LEU A 75 -4.47 -1.16 -11.87
N ASN A 76 -4.61 -1.70 -10.66
CA ASN A 76 -4.81 -3.14 -10.45
C ASN A 76 -6.13 -3.64 -11.09
N ALA A 77 -7.20 -2.85 -11.04
CA ALA A 77 -8.48 -3.19 -11.67
C ALA A 77 -8.41 -3.18 -13.20
N MET A 78 -7.62 -2.28 -13.80
CA MET A 78 -7.39 -2.25 -15.25
C MET A 78 -6.57 -3.47 -15.73
N GLU A 79 -5.57 -3.90 -14.96
CA GLU A 79 -4.79 -5.11 -15.27
C GLU A 79 -5.66 -6.38 -15.27
N GLY A 80 -6.59 -6.50 -14.33
CA GLY A 80 -7.55 -7.62 -14.29
C GLY A 80 -8.47 -7.69 -15.52
N GLN A 81 -8.81 -6.55 -16.12
CA GLN A 81 -9.65 -6.49 -17.31
C GLN A 81 -8.91 -6.93 -18.58
N VAL A 82 -7.60 -6.63 -18.69
CA VAL A 82 -6.77 -7.04 -19.84
C VAL A 82 -6.68 -8.57 -19.93
N GLN A 83 -6.54 -9.28 -18.80
CA GLN A 83 -6.50 -10.74 -18.76
C GLN A 83 -7.81 -11.39 -19.26
N SER A 84 -8.97 -10.80 -18.93
CA SER A 84 -10.27 -11.32 -19.35
C SER A 84 -10.55 -11.13 -20.85
N GLN A 85 -10.01 -10.07 -21.46
CA GLN A 85 -10.17 -9.81 -22.89
C GLN A 85 -9.24 -10.67 -23.75
N ILE A 86 -8.05 -11.03 -23.25
CA ILE A 86 -7.14 -11.99 -23.92
C ILE A 86 -7.72 -13.40 -23.91
N ALA A 87 -8.35 -13.84 -22.81
CA ALA A 87 -9.00 -15.15 -22.72
C ALA A 87 -10.26 -15.27 -23.62
N ALA A 88 -10.98 -14.17 -23.86
CA ALA A 88 -12.16 -14.16 -24.73
C ALA A 88 -11.82 -14.22 -26.24
N GLN A 89 -10.59 -13.89 -26.65
CA GLN A 89 -10.15 -13.93 -28.05
C GLN A 89 -9.45 -15.25 -28.45
N THR A 90 -9.18 -16.16 -27.51
CA THR A 90 -8.50 -17.45 -27.79
C THR A 90 -9.45 -18.65 -27.88
N SER A 91 -10.77 -18.43 -27.89
CA SER A 91 -11.75 -19.49 -28.19
C SER A 91 -12.21 -19.43 -29.65
N GLU A 92 -11.35 -19.88 -30.56
CA GLU A 92 -11.79 -20.28 -31.90
C GLU A 92 -12.34 -21.73 -31.89
N PRO A 93 -13.42 -22.01 -32.64
CA PRO A 93 -14.15 -23.27 -32.59
C PRO A 93 -13.41 -24.38 -33.34
N ALA A 94 -13.31 -25.54 -32.71
CA ALA A 94 -12.85 -26.77 -33.34
C ALA A 94 -13.82 -27.20 -34.47
N ALA A 95 -13.52 -26.84 -35.73
CA ALA A 95 -14.04 -27.52 -36.91
C ALA A 95 -13.36 -27.02 -38.21
N ASN A 96 -12.31 -27.72 -38.67
CA ASN A 96 -12.29 -28.23 -40.04
C ASN A 96 -11.15 -29.20 -40.25
N GLY A 97 -11.51 -30.47 -40.43
CA GLY A 97 -10.61 -31.44 -41.04
C GLY A 97 -10.47 -31.13 -42.52
N GLN A 98 -9.23 -31.07 -43.00
CA GLN A 98 -8.93 -31.26 -44.42
C GLN A 98 -7.65 -32.07 -44.53
N MET A 99 -7.84 -33.27 -45.08
CA MET A 99 -6.82 -34.22 -45.48
C MET A 99 -5.82 -33.55 -46.43
N ASN A 100 -4.53 -33.78 -46.21
CA ASN A 100 -3.55 -33.63 -47.28
C ASN A 100 -2.80 -34.95 -47.45
N ALA A 101 -3.08 -35.61 -48.57
CA ALA A 101 -2.49 -36.87 -48.99
C ALA A 101 -1.41 -36.58 -50.03
N ALA A 102 -0.14 -36.82 -49.67
CA ALA A 102 1.04 -37.01 -50.51
C ALA A 102 2.27 -36.92 -49.56
N GLN A 103 3.32 -37.71 -49.59
CA GLN A 103 3.77 -38.70 -50.55
C GLN A 103 4.79 -39.62 -49.86
N MET A 104 4.67 -40.89 -50.19
CA MET A 104 5.65 -41.99 -50.11
C MET A 104 7.11 -41.61 -49.82
N ASN A 105 7.67 -42.22 -48.76
CA ASN A 105 9.01 -42.80 -48.87
C ASN A 105 9.04 -44.15 -48.14
N ALA A 106 9.51 -45.18 -48.83
CA ALA A 106 9.46 -46.58 -48.42
C ALA A 106 10.84 -47.04 -47.92
N ALA A 107 10.87 -47.76 -46.80
CA ALA A 107 11.69 -48.97 -46.61
C ALA A 107 11.26 -49.71 -45.32
N PRO A 108 11.43 -51.04 -45.24
CA PRO A 108 10.46 -51.92 -44.58
C PRO A 108 11.00 -52.68 -43.35
N MET A 109 10.03 -53.30 -42.66
CA MET A 109 10.10 -54.50 -41.79
C MET A 109 11.12 -54.53 -40.64
N GLU A 110 10.62 -54.61 -39.42
CA GLU A 110 10.50 -55.90 -38.72
C GLU A 110 9.53 -55.79 -37.55
N ALA A 111 8.63 -56.77 -37.45
CA ALA A 111 7.59 -56.87 -36.45
C ALA A 111 8.09 -57.72 -35.27
N MET A 112 7.81 -57.31 -34.03
CA MET A 112 7.62 -58.23 -32.89
C MET A 112 6.70 -57.58 -31.83
N PRO A 113 5.56 -58.19 -31.46
CA PRO A 113 4.72 -57.75 -30.35
C PRO A 113 4.89 -58.62 -29.10
N THR A 114 5.07 -58.00 -27.95
CA THR A 114 4.82 -58.59 -26.61
C THR A 114 4.38 -57.43 -25.71
N ASP A 115 3.09 -57.19 -25.51
CA ASP A 115 2.27 -57.75 -24.42
C ASP A 115 2.96 -57.66 -23.05
N SER A 116 2.47 -56.73 -22.20
CA SER A 116 2.20 -56.94 -20.76
C SER A 116 2.13 -55.61 -19.98
N ALA A 117 0.89 -55.27 -19.64
CA ALA A 117 0.41 -54.67 -18.39
C ALA A 117 0.76 -53.21 -17.98
N PRO A 118 -0.23 -52.45 -17.48
CA PRO A 118 -0.09 -51.12 -16.91
C PRO A 118 0.02 -51.18 -15.37
N MET A 119 0.95 -50.46 -14.75
CA MET A 119 0.94 -50.23 -13.30
C MET A 119 1.78 -48.99 -12.96
N GLY A 120 1.19 -48.03 -12.26
CA GLY A 120 1.95 -47.09 -11.42
C GLY A 120 1.67 -45.60 -11.60
N GLU A 121 0.44 -45.16 -11.29
CA GLU A 121 0.22 -43.86 -10.65
C GLU A 121 0.86 -43.93 -9.23
N GLU A 122 1.70 -43.00 -8.81
CA GLU A 122 1.40 -41.82 -7.97
C GLU A 122 2.73 -41.38 -7.27
N PRO A 123 2.82 -40.30 -6.48
CA PRO A 123 2.26 -38.95 -6.65
C PRO A 123 3.34 -37.85 -6.50
N ARG A 124 2.92 -36.62 -6.77
CA ARG A 124 3.67 -35.37 -6.61
C ARG A 124 4.00 -35.09 -5.14
N SER A 125 5.22 -34.64 -4.87
CA SER A 125 5.62 -34.01 -3.60
C SER A 125 4.68 -32.86 -3.24
N ASN A 126 3.90 -33.04 -2.19
CA ASN A 126 3.19 -31.95 -1.52
C ASN A 126 4.09 -31.42 -0.39
N ASN A 127 4.93 -30.42 -0.68
CA ASN A 127 5.58 -29.66 0.36
C ASN A 127 4.56 -28.67 0.94
N ASN A 128 3.82 -29.16 1.93
CA ASN A 128 3.02 -28.37 2.85
C ASN A 128 3.93 -27.40 3.60
N PHE A 129 4.07 -26.18 3.07
CA PHE A 129 4.71 -25.07 3.75
C PHE A 129 3.70 -24.57 4.79
N GLY A 130 3.93 -24.92 6.05
CA GLY A 130 3.09 -24.53 7.17
C GLY A 130 2.90 -23.02 7.20
N GLU A 131 1.63 -22.60 7.27
CA GLU A 131 1.26 -21.23 7.63
C GLU A 131 1.88 -20.87 8.99
N PRO A 132 2.56 -19.71 9.11
CA PRO A 132 2.81 -19.14 10.41
C PRO A 132 1.51 -18.57 10.98
N SER A 133 1.03 -19.18 12.06
CA SER A 133 -0.09 -18.68 12.86
C SER A 133 0.11 -17.19 13.18
N GLN A 134 -0.82 -16.35 12.73
CA GLN A 134 -0.83 -14.94 13.11
C GLN A 134 -1.18 -14.76 14.59
N PRO A 135 -0.57 -13.80 15.30
CA PRO A 135 -0.96 -13.48 16.66
C PRO A 135 -2.35 -12.82 16.67
N ASN A 136 -3.25 -13.41 17.46
CA ASN A 136 -4.57 -12.90 17.76
C ASN A 136 -4.43 -11.62 18.61
N PHE A 137 -4.52 -10.45 17.98
CA PHE A 137 -4.69 -9.19 18.71
C PHE A 137 -6.12 -9.15 19.22
N GLY A 138 -6.30 -9.57 20.47
CA GLY A 138 -7.55 -9.47 21.18
C GLY A 138 -8.09 -8.05 21.13
N ASN A 139 -9.36 -7.91 20.77
CA ASN A 139 -10.15 -6.71 20.97
C ASN A 139 -10.11 -6.33 22.46
N GLY A 140 -9.23 -5.40 22.81
CA GLY A 140 -9.33 -4.64 24.05
C GLY A 140 -10.38 -3.56 23.85
N SER A 141 -11.53 -3.71 24.51
CA SER A 141 -12.48 -2.62 24.70
C SER A 141 -11.85 -1.62 25.68
N ASP A 142 -11.07 -0.67 25.16
CA ASP A 142 -10.61 0.51 25.92
C ASP A 142 -11.76 1.52 25.98
N ASP A 143 -12.73 1.24 26.84
CA ASP A 143 -13.91 2.09 27.12
C ASP A 143 -13.89 2.68 28.54
N ASP A 144 -12.71 2.99 29.10
CA ASP A 144 -12.63 3.66 30.42
C ASP A 144 -11.36 4.51 30.59
N ILE A 145 -11.36 5.76 30.10
CA ILE A 145 -10.57 6.84 30.70
C ILE A 145 -11.36 8.15 30.66
N PRO A 146 -11.98 8.60 31.77
CA PRO A 146 -12.41 9.99 31.91
C PRO A 146 -11.28 10.86 32.48
N PHE A 147 -11.05 12.00 31.84
CA PHE A 147 -10.55 13.22 32.47
C PHE A 147 -11.67 14.26 32.46
#